data_AF-A0AAU8ALH7-F1
#
_entry.id   AF-A0AAU8ALH7-F1
#
_cell.length_a   1.000
_cell.length_b   1.000
_cell.length_c   1.000
_cell.angle_alpha   90.00
_cell.angle_beta   90.00
_cell.angle_gamma   90.00
#
_symmetry.space_group_name_H-M   'P 1'
#
loop_
_entity.id
_entity.type
_entity.pdbx_description
1 polymer ?
#
loop_
_entity_poly.entity_id
_entity_poly.type
_entity_poly.pdbx_seq_one_letter_code
_entity_poly.pdbx_strand_id
1 'polypeptide(L)'
;MKIGTVLRSPLLHFFILGGLVFGLYALMAPPQAPGSRDDVLHLTEDEANRLADGFLAAWGRPPTEAESRGLVRDWATEEAMVREALTLGLDKGDAMIRNRLRAKMEFLAEAPAATMEPDDTALQAFYAENAAQYARPAQISFQQVLLPPEASPEEVAALRAELAQGADPAGLGRATMLPPAIEDMAATAVERVFGGGFGTAVAALPLGEWSGPVPSGYGAHLVRLDALREASLPPLEAERAKVLADWRSAEARKMRAAFTDQLLSRYTLDLPQDQPLPDAQQ
;
A
#
# COMPACT_ATOMS: atom_id res chain seq x y z
N MET A 1 41.27 55.87 -43.07
CA MET A 1 40.92 54.48 -43.45
C MET A 1 39.93 54.54 -44.60
N LYS A 2 40.19 53.81 -45.70
CA LYS A 2 39.35 53.83 -46.90
C LYS A 2 38.04 53.08 -46.59
N ILE A 3 36.91 53.76 -46.69
CA ILE A 3 35.55 53.23 -46.38
C ILE A 3 35.27 51.89 -47.09
N GLY A 4 35.82 51.67 -48.29
CA GLY A 4 35.66 50.42 -49.03
C GLY A 4 36.30 49.17 -48.39
N THR A 5 37.24 49.31 -47.46
CA THR A 5 37.85 48.15 -46.76
C THR A 5 36.99 47.66 -45.60
N VAL A 6 36.21 48.55 -44.99
CA VAL A 6 35.30 48.21 -43.88
C VAL A 6 34.12 47.39 -44.38
N LEU A 7 33.57 47.74 -45.55
CA LEU A 7 32.47 47.01 -46.20
C LEU A 7 32.81 45.59 -46.66
N ARG A 8 34.10 45.23 -46.76
CA ARG A 8 34.54 43.86 -47.10
C ARG A 8 34.99 43.04 -45.89
N SER A 9 34.87 43.59 -44.68
CA SER A 9 35.26 42.90 -43.45
C SER A 9 34.27 41.77 -43.12
N PRO A 10 34.73 40.52 -42.93
CA PRO A 10 33.89 39.41 -42.49
C PRO A 10 33.19 39.69 -41.15
N LEU A 11 33.85 40.45 -40.26
CA LEU A 11 33.30 40.86 -38.96
C LEU A 11 32.10 41.79 -39.12
N LEU A 12 32.14 42.73 -40.08
CA LEU A 12 31.01 43.63 -40.33
C LEU A 12 29.79 42.82 -40.78
N HIS A 13 29.99 41.87 -41.70
CA HIS A 13 28.92 40.97 -42.15
C HIS A 13 28.37 40.14 -41.00
N PHE A 14 29.23 39.60 -40.12
CA PHE A 14 28.80 38.85 -38.94
C PHE A 14 27.90 39.69 -38.01
N PHE A 15 28.28 40.95 -37.72
CA PHE A 15 27.45 41.84 -36.90
C PHE A 15 26.14 42.23 -37.58
N ILE A 16 26.16 42.48 -38.90
CA ILE A 16 24.95 42.77 -39.66
C ILE A 16 24.02 41.56 -39.66
N LEU A 17 24.54 40.37 -39.95
CA LEU A 17 23.74 39.14 -40.00
C LEU A 17 23.19 38.79 -38.62
N GLY A 18 24.01 38.92 -37.57
CA GLY A 18 23.60 38.73 -36.17
C GLY A 18 22.52 39.74 -35.76
N GLY A 19 22.67 41.02 -36.14
CA GLY A 19 21.66 42.05 -35.93
C GLY A 19 20.37 41.78 -36.70
N LEU A 20 20.46 41.23 -37.91
CA LEU A 20 19.32 40.83 -38.73
C LEU A 20 18.55 39.67 -38.10
N VAL A 21 19.26 38.65 -37.59
CA VAL A 21 18.66 37.51 -36.88
C VAL A 21 18.00 37.99 -35.58
N PHE A 22 18.67 38.81 -34.79
CA PHE A 22 18.08 39.37 -33.56
C PHE A 22 16.89 40.29 -33.83
N GLY A 23 16.97 41.11 -34.89
CA GLY A 23 15.87 41.97 -35.32
C GLY A 23 14.67 41.17 -35.81
N LEU A 24 14.89 40.12 -36.60
CA LEU A 24 13.83 39.22 -37.07
C LEU A 24 13.21 38.44 -35.90
N TYR A 25 14.04 37.97 -34.97
CA TYR A 25 13.59 37.35 -33.73
C TYR A 25 12.74 38.32 -32.89
N ALA A 26 13.14 39.58 -32.75
CA ALA A 26 12.37 40.59 -32.02
C ALA A 26 11.04 40.94 -32.70
N LEU A 27 10.96 40.81 -34.03
CA LEU A 27 9.71 41.03 -34.80
C LEU A 27 8.78 39.81 -34.80
N MET A 28 9.32 38.59 -34.68
CA MET A 28 8.57 37.34 -34.63
C MET A 28 8.19 36.92 -33.20
N ALA A 29 9.01 37.28 -32.21
CA ALA A 29 8.69 37.08 -30.80
C ALA A 29 7.56 38.05 -30.42
N PRO A 30 6.41 37.56 -29.92
CA PRO A 30 5.37 38.45 -29.44
C PRO A 30 5.96 39.34 -28.35
N PRO A 31 5.69 40.66 -28.35
CA PRO A 31 6.14 41.53 -27.27
C PRO A 31 5.59 40.97 -25.97
N GLN A 32 6.47 40.52 -25.08
CA GLN A 32 6.06 40.26 -23.71
C GLN A 32 5.58 41.61 -23.15
N ALA A 33 4.28 41.70 -22.93
CA ALA A 33 3.69 42.91 -22.38
C ALA A 33 4.41 43.24 -21.06
N PRO A 34 4.95 44.45 -20.88
CA PRO A 34 5.41 44.85 -19.56
C PRO A 34 4.16 44.93 -18.66
N GLY A 35 3.91 43.85 -17.90
CA GLY A 35 2.74 43.74 -17.02
C GLY A 35 1.86 42.50 -17.13
N SER A 36 2.20 41.45 -17.89
CA SER A 36 1.64 40.12 -17.57
C SER A 36 2.33 39.60 -16.30
N ARG A 37 1.85 40.07 -15.16
CA ARG A 37 2.50 39.94 -13.86
C ARG A 37 2.35 38.52 -13.27
N ASP A 38 3.19 37.60 -13.74
CA ASP A 38 3.46 36.31 -13.08
C ASP A 38 4.17 36.49 -11.70
N ASP A 39 4.54 37.72 -11.35
CA ASP A 39 5.15 38.13 -10.07
C ASP A 39 4.12 38.42 -8.96
N VAL A 40 2.82 38.37 -9.25
CA VAL A 40 1.76 38.56 -8.24
C VAL A 40 1.26 37.21 -7.71
N LEU A 41 1.24 37.08 -6.38
CA LEU A 41 0.64 35.95 -5.69
C LEU A 41 -0.82 36.28 -5.37
N HIS A 42 -1.74 35.48 -5.91
CA HIS A 42 -3.18 35.65 -5.70
C HIS A 42 -3.67 34.64 -4.67
N LEU A 43 -3.92 35.10 -3.44
CA LEU A 43 -4.60 34.30 -2.42
C LEU A 43 -6.10 34.46 -2.62
N THR A 44 -6.77 33.38 -3.02
CA THR A 44 -8.24 33.37 -3.16
C THR A 44 -8.93 33.35 -1.80
N GLU A 45 -10.21 33.75 -1.76
CA GLU A 45 -11.02 33.68 -0.54
C GLU A 45 -11.13 32.24 -0.01
N ASP A 46 -11.31 31.26 -0.91
CA ASP A 46 -11.36 29.84 -0.55
C ASP A 46 -10.04 29.35 0.08
N GLU A 47 -8.89 29.79 -0.42
CA GLU A 47 -7.59 29.46 0.15
C GLU A 47 -7.39 30.10 1.52
N ALA A 48 -7.77 31.37 1.68
CA ALA A 48 -7.72 32.05 2.96
C ALA A 48 -8.61 31.35 4.01
N ASN A 49 -9.82 30.95 3.61
CA ASN A 49 -10.73 30.18 4.45
C ASN A 49 -10.13 28.81 4.82
N ARG A 50 -9.53 28.08 3.86
CA ARG A 50 -8.85 26.81 4.14
C ARG A 50 -7.70 26.96 5.15
N LEU A 51 -6.90 28.02 5.06
CA LEU A 51 -5.83 28.30 6.03
C LEU A 51 -6.41 28.54 7.43
N ALA A 52 -7.49 29.32 7.53
CA ALA A 52 -8.17 29.58 8.80
C ALA A 52 -8.82 28.32 9.40
N ASP A 53 -9.49 27.52 8.58
CA ASP A 53 -10.12 26.26 8.98
C ASP A 53 -9.07 25.24 9.45
N GLY A 54 -7.93 25.16 8.75
CA GLY A 54 -6.80 24.33 9.17
C GLY A 54 -6.24 24.73 10.53
N PHE A 55 -6.11 26.04 10.78
CA PHE A 55 -5.70 26.55 12.08
C PHE A 55 -6.73 26.21 13.18
N LEU A 56 -8.03 26.43 12.89
CA LEU A 56 -9.11 26.11 13.82
C LEU A 56 -9.13 24.62 14.17
N ALA A 57 -8.97 23.73 13.19
CA ALA A 57 -8.94 22.29 13.41
C ALA A 57 -7.76 21.86 14.30
N ALA A 58 -6.59 22.47 14.13
CA ALA A 58 -5.40 22.15 14.91
C ALA A 58 -5.43 22.72 16.34
N TRP A 59 -5.98 23.92 16.53
CA TRP A 59 -5.85 24.68 17.79
C TRP A 59 -7.18 24.87 18.55
N GLY A 60 -8.32 24.49 17.96
CA GLY A 60 -9.66 24.61 18.56
C GLY A 60 -10.18 26.04 18.71
N ARG A 61 -9.51 27.04 18.12
CA ARG A 61 -9.95 28.44 18.08
C ARG A 61 -9.57 29.11 16.75
N PRO A 62 -10.24 30.18 16.33
CA PRO A 62 -9.80 30.95 15.17
C PRO A 62 -8.43 31.61 15.41
N PRO A 63 -7.67 31.88 14.34
CA PRO A 63 -6.40 32.59 14.43
C PRO A 63 -6.61 34.05 14.84
N THR A 64 -5.68 34.57 15.63
CA THR A 64 -5.55 36.01 15.89
C THR A 64 -5.05 36.72 14.64
N GLU A 65 -5.18 38.05 14.58
CA GLU A 65 -4.71 38.83 13.42
C GLU A 65 -3.21 38.62 13.13
N ALA A 66 -2.38 38.48 14.17
CA ALA A 66 -0.95 38.20 14.01
C ALA A 66 -0.70 36.80 13.43
N GLU A 67 -1.47 35.80 13.88
CA GLU A 67 -1.39 34.43 13.38
C GLU A 67 -1.89 34.34 11.93
N SER A 68 -2.98 35.04 11.59
CA SER A 68 -3.48 35.13 10.21
C SER A 68 -2.45 35.73 9.26
N ARG A 69 -1.73 36.79 9.68
CA ARG A 69 -0.60 37.33 8.90
C ARG A 69 0.53 36.32 8.74
N GLY A 70 0.78 35.50 9.76
CA GLY A 70 1.72 34.38 9.69
C GLY A 70 1.31 33.36 8.63
N LEU A 71 0.06 32.87 8.70
CA LEU A 71 -0.50 31.90 7.75
C LEU A 71 -0.41 32.39 6.30
N VAL A 72 -0.77 33.66 6.06
CA VAL A 72 -0.69 34.26 4.72
C VAL A 72 0.77 34.37 4.24
N ARG A 73 1.69 34.73 5.14
CA ARG A 73 3.13 34.81 4.82
C ARG A 73 3.71 33.44 4.48
N ASP A 74 3.35 32.42 5.24
CA ASP A 74 3.82 31.05 5.02
C ASP A 74 3.31 30.53 3.68
N TRP A 75 2.01 30.71 3.40
CA TRP A 75 1.42 30.40 2.09
C TRP A 75 2.14 31.12 0.93
N ALA A 76 2.38 32.42 1.08
CA ALA A 76 3.06 33.21 0.04
C ALA A 76 4.51 32.75 -0.18
N THR A 77 5.18 32.34 0.90
CA THR A 77 6.55 31.82 0.84
C THR A 77 6.59 30.48 0.12
N GLU A 78 5.66 29.57 0.44
CA GLU A 78 5.50 28.29 -0.25
C GLU A 78 5.26 28.49 -1.75
N GLU A 79 4.28 29.32 -2.11
CA GLU A 79 3.92 29.58 -3.51
C GLU A 79 5.10 30.18 -4.30
N ALA A 80 5.80 31.17 -3.73
CA ALA A 80 6.97 31.76 -4.36
C ALA A 80 8.10 30.73 -4.57
N MET A 81 8.37 29.89 -3.57
CA MET A 81 9.41 28.85 -3.66
C MET A 81 9.06 27.77 -4.68
N VAL A 82 7.80 27.32 -4.72
CA VAL A 82 7.35 26.31 -5.70
C VAL A 82 7.44 26.86 -7.12
N ARG A 83 6.99 28.11 -7.37
CA ARG A 83 7.12 28.75 -8.68
C ARG A 83 8.57 28.84 -9.14
N GLU A 84 9.46 29.31 -8.26
CA GLU A 84 10.88 29.41 -8.57
C GLU A 84 11.52 28.03 -8.83
N ALA A 85 11.16 27.02 -8.02
CA ALA A 85 11.64 25.65 -8.20
C ALA A 85 11.24 25.07 -9.57
N LEU A 86 10.02 25.34 -10.03
CA LEU A 86 9.56 24.93 -11.36
C LEU A 86 10.26 25.72 -12.48
N THR A 87 10.50 27.03 -12.30
CA THR A 87 11.29 27.85 -13.25
C THR A 87 12.71 27.30 -13.40
N LEU A 88 13.33 26.88 -12.29
CA LEU A 88 14.65 26.23 -12.27
C LEU A 88 14.63 24.78 -12.75
N GLY A 89 13.44 24.20 -12.98
CA GLY A 89 13.26 22.81 -13.43
C GLY A 89 13.66 21.76 -12.39
N LEU A 90 13.57 22.08 -11.10
CA LEU A 90 13.95 21.17 -10.00
C LEU A 90 13.01 19.95 -9.89
N ASP A 91 11.88 19.97 -10.57
CA ASP A 91 10.95 18.84 -10.72
C ASP A 91 11.43 17.78 -11.73
N LYS A 92 12.35 18.14 -12.63
CA LYS A 92 12.76 17.29 -13.75
C LYS A 92 13.78 16.24 -13.31
N GLY A 93 13.49 14.98 -13.63
CA GLY A 93 14.38 13.86 -13.31
C GLY A 93 14.34 13.40 -11.85
N ASP A 94 13.54 14.06 -11.00
CA ASP A 94 13.36 13.66 -9.61
C ASP A 94 12.33 12.51 -9.50
N ALA A 95 12.78 11.35 -9.01
CA ALA A 95 11.93 10.18 -8.88
C ALA A 95 10.79 10.36 -7.85
N MET A 96 11.03 11.11 -6.77
CA MET A 96 10.04 11.37 -5.73
C MET A 96 8.90 12.21 -6.28
N ILE A 97 9.22 13.31 -6.98
CA ILE A 97 8.23 14.19 -7.60
C ILE A 97 7.44 13.43 -8.67
N ARG A 98 8.11 12.65 -9.53
CA ARG A 98 7.45 11.82 -10.55
C ARG A 98 6.48 10.80 -9.94
N ASN A 99 6.90 10.12 -8.87
CA ASN A 99 6.04 9.16 -8.18
C ASN A 99 4.86 9.84 -7.48
N ARG A 100 5.07 11.03 -6.92
CA ARG A 100 3.99 11.81 -6.30
C ARG A 100 2.95 12.27 -7.32
N LEU A 101 3.37 12.73 -8.50
CA LEU A 101 2.46 13.09 -9.59
C LEU A 101 1.67 11.87 -10.09
N ARG A 102 2.35 10.72 -10.28
CA ARG A 102 1.69 9.46 -10.64
C ARG A 102 0.62 9.07 -9.60
N ALA A 103 0.98 9.08 -8.31
CA ALA A 103 0.05 8.76 -7.23
C ALA A 103 -1.16 9.72 -7.19
N LYS A 104 -0.97 11.01 -7.49
CA LYS A 104 -2.08 11.97 -7.62
C LYS A 104 -2.99 11.62 -8.81
N MET A 105 -2.43 11.21 -9.95
CA MET A 105 -3.23 10.78 -11.11
C MET A 105 -4.01 9.48 -10.81
N GLU A 106 -3.37 8.51 -10.16
CA GLU A 106 -4.02 7.27 -9.73
C GLU A 106 -5.14 7.55 -8.73
N PHE A 107 -4.92 8.45 -7.75
CA PHE A 107 -5.96 8.86 -6.82
C PHE A 107 -7.18 9.47 -7.53
N LEU A 108 -6.96 10.34 -8.51
CA LEU A 108 -8.05 10.91 -9.30
C LEU A 108 -8.82 9.85 -10.11
N ALA A 109 -8.12 8.85 -10.64
CA ALA A 109 -8.74 7.75 -11.37
C ALA A 109 -9.61 6.85 -10.47
N GLU A 110 -9.24 6.69 -9.20
CA GLU A 110 -9.91 5.82 -8.24
C GLU A 110 -11.01 6.50 -7.43
N ALA A 111 -10.98 7.84 -7.33
CA ALA A 111 -11.90 8.61 -6.52
C ALA A 111 -13.39 8.24 -6.72
N PRO A 112 -13.88 7.95 -7.95
CA PRO A 112 -15.28 7.54 -8.15
C PRO A 112 -15.67 6.27 -7.39
N ALA A 113 -14.74 5.32 -7.20
CA ALA A 113 -15.03 4.04 -6.54
C ALA A 113 -15.41 4.19 -5.06
N ALA A 114 -14.94 5.25 -4.39
CA ALA A 114 -15.20 5.48 -2.97
C ALA A 114 -16.70 5.68 -2.66
N THR A 115 -17.47 6.19 -3.62
CA THR A 115 -18.90 6.49 -3.49
C THR A 115 -19.79 5.50 -4.24
N MET A 116 -19.23 4.48 -4.88
CA MET A 116 -20.03 3.45 -5.57
C MET A 116 -20.80 2.61 -4.56
N GLU A 117 -22.05 2.31 -4.89
CA GLU A 117 -22.90 1.39 -4.14
C GLU A 117 -23.24 0.20 -5.07
N PRO A 118 -22.77 -1.02 -4.76
CA PRO A 118 -23.19 -2.21 -5.49
C PRO A 118 -24.65 -2.53 -5.15
N ASP A 119 -25.35 -3.15 -6.09
CA ASP A 119 -26.59 -3.84 -5.72
C ASP A 119 -26.28 -5.08 -4.86
N ASP A 120 -27.31 -5.59 -4.16
CA ASP A 120 -27.13 -6.72 -3.25
C ASP A 120 -26.68 -8.00 -3.98
N THR A 121 -27.01 -8.16 -5.26
CA THR A 121 -26.60 -9.32 -6.06
C THR A 121 -25.09 -9.28 -6.31
N ALA A 122 -24.57 -8.13 -6.72
CA ALA A 122 -23.15 -7.91 -6.96
C ALA A 122 -22.34 -8.07 -5.68
N LEU A 123 -22.84 -7.55 -4.55
CA LEU A 123 -22.15 -7.69 -3.26
C LEU A 123 -22.15 -9.15 -2.77
N GLN A 124 -23.25 -9.89 -2.96
CA GLN A 124 -23.34 -11.31 -2.64
C GLN A 124 -22.39 -12.15 -3.50
N ALA A 125 -22.31 -11.86 -4.80
CA ALA A 125 -21.39 -12.54 -5.71
C ALA A 125 -19.93 -12.30 -5.30
N PHE A 126 -19.57 -11.05 -5.03
CA PHE A 126 -18.24 -10.69 -4.54
C PHE A 126 -17.92 -11.40 -3.21
N TYR A 127 -18.87 -11.47 -2.29
CA TYR A 127 -18.70 -12.19 -1.03
C TYR A 127 -18.42 -13.68 -1.23
N ALA A 128 -19.19 -14.33 -2.11
CA ALA A 128 -19.05 -15.76 -2.41
C ALA A 128 -17.71 -16.08 -3.10
N GLU A 129 -17.30 -15.25 -4.07
CA GLU A 129 -16.02 -15.40 -4.77
C GLU A 129 -14.81 -15.21 -3.84
N ASN A 130 -14.97 -14.43 -2.76
CA ASN A 130 -13.91 -14.07 -1.83
C ASN A 130 -14.11 -14.69 -0.43
N ALA A 131 -14.94 -15.73 -0.29
CA ALA A 131 -15.37 -16.30 0.98
C ALA A 131 -14.20 -16.66 1.92
N ALA A 132 -13.08 -17.15 1.38
CA ALA A 132 -11.90 -17.50 2.16
C ALA A 132 -11.31 -16.31 2.95
N GLN A 133 -11.48 -15.07 2.47
CA GLN A 133 -10.98 -13.86 3.14
C GLN A 133 -11.87 -13.41 4.32
N TYR A 134 -13.10 -13.90 4.35
CA TYR A 134 -14.11 -13.57 5.37
C TYR A 134 -14.36 -14.72 6.35
N ALA A 135 -13.81 -15.90 6.06
CA ALA A 135 -13.91 -17.06 6.92
C ALA A 135 -13.19 -16.80 8.27
N ARG A 136 -13.87 -17.11 9.36
CA ARG A 136 -13.28 -17.21 10.69
C ARG A 136 -12.61 -18.58 10.80
N PRO A 137 -11.29 -18.64 11.01
CA PRO A 137 -10.60 -19.93 11.14
C PRO A 137 -11.09 -20.67 12.38
N ALA A 138 -11.01 -22.00 12.32
CA ALA A 138 -11.30 -22.85 13.48
C ALA A 138 -10.41 -22.45 14.66
N GLN A 139 -10.98 -22.40 15.86
CA GLN A 139 -10.24 -22.19 17.10
C GLN A 139 -10.14 -23.51 17.84
N ILE A 140 -8.94 -23.83 18.30
CA ILE A 140 -8.67 -25.06 19.04
C ILE A 140 -8.07 -24.74 20.41
N SER A 141 -8.46 -25.53 21.39
CA SER A 141 -7.81 -25.62 22.69
C SER A 141 -7.37 -27.06 22.89
N PHE A 142 -6.11 -27.27 23.27
CA PHE A 142 -5.56 -28.60 23.42
C PHE A 142 -4.41 -28.64 24.41
N GLN A 143 -4.19 -29.81 25.00
CA GLN A 143 -2.98 -30.15 25.74
C GLN A 143 -2.06 -31.00 24.89
N GLN A 144 -0.76 -30.88 25.09
CA GLN A 144 0.23 -31.66 24.35
C GLN A 144 1.36 -32.18 25.24
N VAL A 145 1.87 -33.36 24.86
CA VAL A 145 3.08 -33.97 25.39
C VAL A 145 3.99 -34.31 24.22
N LEU A 146 5.19 -33.72 24.22
CA LEU A 146 6.20 -34.00 23.21
C LEU A 146 6.84 -35.38 23.48
N LEU A 147 6.82 -36.26 22.49
CA LEU A 147 7.38 -37.59 22.62
C LEU A 147 8.92 -37.56 22.55
N PRO A 148 9.60 -38.53 23.20
CA PRO A 148 11.01 -38.80 22.94
C PRO A 148 11.26 -39.10 21.45
N PRO A 149 12.41 -38.69 20.87
CA PRO A 149 12.65 -38.78 19.42
C PRO A 149 12.58 -40.21 18.84
N GLU A 150 12.88 -41.21 19.65
CA GLU A 150 12.92 -42.63 19.25
C GLU A 150 11.93 -43.48 20.06
N ALA A 151 10.83 -42.88 20.54
CA ALA A 151 9.80 -43.60 21.27
C ALA A 151 9.20 -44.72 20.39
N SER A 152 9.28 -45.94 20.88
CA SER A 152 8.68 -47.11 20.26
C SER A 152 7.14 -47.02 20.29
N PRO A 153 6.42 -47.71 19.39
CA PRO A 153 4.95 -47.75 19.41
C PRO A 153 4.36 -48.22 20.75
N GLU A 154 5.06 -49.11 21.45
CA GLU A 154 4.67 -49.63 22.76
C GLU A 154 4.78 -48.55 23.85
N GLU A 155 5.88 -47.79 23.85
CA GLU A 155 6.07 -46.65 24.76
C GLU A 155 5.02 -45.56 24.51
N VAL A 156 4.76 -45.21 23.25
CA VAL A 156 3.73 -44.22 22.90
C VAL A 156 2.34 -44.68 23.36
N ALA A 157 2.03 -45.97 23.22
CA ALA A 157 0.76 -46.53 23.70
C ALA A 157 0.66 -46.52 25.24
N ALA A 158 1.74 -46.84 25.95
CA ALA A 158 1.80 -46.78 27.41
C ALA A 158 1.61 -45.34 27.93
N LEU A 159 2.36 -44.38 27.38
CA LEU A 159 2.23 -42.95 27.68
C LEU A 159 0.81 -42.44 27.46
N ARG A 160 0.19 -42.79 26.32
CA ARG A 160 -1.22 -42.42 26.04
C ARG A 160 -2.18 -43.04 27.05
N ALA A 161 -1.96 -44.28 27.49
CA ALA A 161 -2.80 -44.94 28.48
C ALA A 161 -2.66 -44.32 29.88
N GLU A 162 -1.46 -43.90 30.28
CA GLU A 162 -1.24 -43.15 31.53
C GLU A 162 -1.93 -41.79 31.51
N LEU A 163 -1.79 -41.05 30.40
CA LEU A 163 -2.47 -39.78 30.19
C LEU A 163 -4.00 -39.92 30.19
N ALA A 164 -4.54 -40.99 29.60
CA ALA A 164 -5.97 -41.30 29.63
C ALA A 164 -6.49 -41.64 31.04
N GLN A 165 -5.62 -42.11 31.93
CA GLN A 165 -5.93 -42.36 33.35
C GLN A 165 -5.80 -41.11 34.23
N GLY A 166 -5.43 -39.95 33.66
CA GLY A 166 -5.34 -38.67 34.37
C GLY A 166 -3.95 -38.38 34.95
N ALA A 167 -2.90 -39.03 34.47
CA ALA A 167 -1.54 -38.63 34.78
C ALA A 167 -1.28 -37.17 34.34
N ASP A 168 -0.47 -36.43 35.11
CA ASP A 168 -0.13 -35.05 34.78
C ASP A 168 0.74 -34.98 33.51
N PRO A 169 0.28 -34.34 32.43
CA PRO A 169 1.03 -34.22 31.19
C PRO A 169 2.39 -33.52 31.36
N ALA A 170 2.52 -32.61 32.33
CA ALA A 170 3.74 -31.84 32.53
C ALA A 170 4.94 -32.69 33.01
N GLY A 171 4.65 -33.83 33.63
CA GLY A 171 5.67 -34.78 34.10
C GLY A 171 6.03 -35.87 33.09
N LEU A 172 5.38 -35.91 31.93
CA LEU A 172 5.49 -36.98 30.95
C LEU A 172 6.16 -36.49 29.66
N GLY A 173 6.81 -37.42 28.94
CA GLY A 173 7.47 -37.15 27.67
C GLY A 173 8.77 -36.37 27.79
N ARG A 174 9.13 -35.66 26.72
CA ARG A 174 10.39 -34.90 26.57
C ARG A 174 10.21 -33.48 27.09
N ALA A 175 11.15 -33.04 27.93
CA ALA A 175 11.22 -31.64 28.36
C ALA A 175 11.29 -30.68 27.15
N THR A 176 10.45 -29.66 27.16
CA THR A 176 10.29 -28.69 26.07
C THR A 176 9.89 -27.33 26.60
N MET A 177 10.21 -26.28 25.84
CA MET A 177 9.73 -24.91 26.08
C MET A 177 8.38 -24.63 25.39
N LEU A 178 7.85 -25.60 24.65
CA LEU A 178 6.53 -25.48 24.03
C LEU A 178 5.46 -25.37 25.12
N PRO A 179 4.43 -24.55 24.92
CA PRO A 179 3.33 -24.46 25.87
C PRO A 179 2.68 -25.85 26.03
N PRO A 180 2.44 -26.32 27.27
CA PRO A 180 1.81 -27.62 27.51
C PRO A 180 0.31 -27.60 27.16
N ALA A 181 -0.30 -26.42 27.17
CA ALA A 181 -1.68 -26.18 26.79
C ALA A 181 -1.78 -24.94 25.89
N ILE A 182 -2.67 -25.03 24.91
CA ILE A 182 -3.11 -23.92 24.07
C ILE A 182 -4.59 -23.71 24.34
N GLU A 183 -5.01 -22.46 24.49
CA GLU A 183 -6.41 -22.09 24.71
C GLU A 183 -6.86 -21.11 23.62
N ASP A 184 -8.03 -21.38 23.05
CA ASP A 184 -8.74 -20.58 22.06
C ASP A 184 -7.84 -19.92 20.99
N MET A 185 -7.04 -20.74 20.32
CA MET A 185 -6.11 -20.29 19.29
C MET A 185 -6.52 -20.79 17.91
N ALA A 186 -6.42 -19.91 16.91
CA ALA A 186 -6.74 -20.27 15.54
C ALA A 186 -5.83 -21.40 15.07
N ALA A 187 -6.38 -22.43 14.41
CA ALA A 187 -5.59 -23.56 13.92
C ALA A 187 -4.42 -23.11 13.02
N THR A 188 -4.61 -22.07 12.23
CA THR A 188 -3.55 -21.44 11.39
C THR A 188 -2.51 -20.68 12.21
N ALA A 189 -2.86 -20.16 13.39
CA ALA A 189 -1.89 -19.53 14.29
C ALA A 189 -1.05 -20.58 15.03
N VAL A 190 -1.66 -21.72 15.37
CA VAL A 190 -0.95 -22.88 15.97
C VAL A 190 0.17 -23.38 15.06
N GLU A 191 -0.01 -23.33 13.73
CA GLU A 191 1.03 -23.72 12.77
C GLU A 191 2.30 -22.85 12.88
N ARG A 192 2.19 -21.59 13.31
CA ARG A 192 3.37 -20.74 13.53
C ARG A 192 4.18 -21.16 14.75
N VAL A 193 3.54 -21.83 15.71
CA VAL A 193 4.15 -22.30 16.95
C VAL A 193 4.73 -23.70 16.78
N PHE A 194 3.97 -24.62 16.16
CA PHE A 194 4.30 -26.05 16.07
C PHE A 194 4.77 -26.51 14.68
N GLY A 195 4.66 -25.67 13.65
CA GLY A 195 4.96 -26.02 12.26
C GLY A 195 3.70 -26.30 11.44
N GLY A 196 3.85 -26.21 10.11
CA GLY A 196 2.74 -26.36 9.16
C GLY A 196 2.01 -27.68 9.30
N GLY A 197 0.67 -27.65 9.21
CA GLY A 197 -0.20 -28.82 9.28
C GLY A 197 -0.52 -29.32 10.69
N PHE A 198 0.22 -28.92 11.73
CA PHE A 198 -0.03 -29.39 13.10
C PHE A 198 -1.42 -28.97 13.62
N GLY A 199 -1.77 -27.69 13.50
CA GLY A 199 -3.08 -27.19 13.95
C GLY A 199 -4.24 -27.87 13.22
N THR A 200 -4.09 -28.10 11.92
CA THR A 200 -5.07 -28.84 11.10
C THR A 200 -5.22 -30.28 11.56
N ALA A 201 -4.11 -30.98 11.85
CA ALA A 201 -4.14 -32.35 12.36
C ALA A 201 -4.81 -32.44 13.75
N VAL A 202 -4.52 -31.48 14.64
CA VAL A 202 -5.13 -31.42 15.97
C VAL A 202 -6.63 -31.14 15.89
N ALA A 203 -7.08 -30.26 15.00
CA ALA A 203 -8.49 -29.97 14.81
C ALA A 203 -9.32 -31.18 14.31
N ALA A 204 -8.67 -32.20 13.75
CA ALA A 204 -9.31 -33.43 13.29
C ALA A 204 -9.37 -34.55 14.35
N LEU A 205 -8.83 -34.31 15.55
CA LEU A 205 -8.82 -35.29 16.64
C LEU A 205 -10.16 -35.38 17.37
N PRO A 206 -10.48 -36.53 17.99
CA PRO A 206 -11.62 -36.65 18.89
C PRO A 206 -11.48 -35.71 20.10
N LEU A 207 -12.58 -35.03 20.44
CA LEU A 207 -12.67 -34.17 21.62
C LEU A 207 -12.53 -34.97 22.91
N GLY A 208 -11.69 -34.48 23.83
CA GLY A 208 -11.51 -35.05 25.16
C GLY A 208 -10.62 -36.30 25.23
N GLU A 209 -10.10 -36.79 24.10
CA GLU A 209 -9.29 -38.01 24.04
C GLU A 209 -7.83 -37.73 23.67
N TRP A 210 -6.90 -38.34 24.41
CA TRP A 210 -5.48 -38.30 24.06
C TRP A 210 -5.24 -39.11 22.78
N SER A 211 -4.74 -38.42 21.75
CA SER A 211 -4.51 -38.95 20.41
C SER A 211 -3.08 -38.66 19.95
N GLY A 212 -2.67 -39.29 18.85
CA GLY A 212 -1.33 -39.17 18.27
C GLY A 212 -0.65 -40.53 18.07
N PRO A 213 0.58 -40.55 17.56
CA PRO A 213 1.50 -39.41 17.44
C PRO A 213 1.12 -38.40 16.34
N VAL A 214 1.07 -37.11 16.68
CA VAL A 214 0.87 -35.99 15.74
C VAL A 214 2.23 -35.35 15.43
N PRO A 215 2.68 -35.32 14.16
CA PRO A 215 3.98 -34.76 13.79
C PRO A 215 3.98 -33.23 13.81
N SER A 216 5.06 -32.64 14.30
CA SER A 216 5.33 -31.19 14.30
C SER A 216 6.77 -30.89 13.88
N GLY A 217 7.14 -29.62 13.77
CA GLY A 217 8.52 -29.18 13.56
C GLY A 217 9.49 -29.54 14.69
N TYR A 218 8.99 -29.97 15.86
CA TYR A 218 9.79 -30.31 17.05
C TYR A 218 9.81 -31.82 17.36
N GLY A 219 9.09 -32.63 16.60
CA GLY A 219 8.93 -34.07 16.81
C GLY A 219 7.47 -34.49 16.86
N ALA A 220 7.22 -35.71 17.33
CA ALA A 220 5.88 -36.25 17.47
C ALA A 220 5.25 -35.89 18.82
N HIS A 221 3.94 -35.65 18.85
CA HIS A 221 3.21 -35.29 20.07
C HIS A 221 2.06 -36.24 20.35
N LEU A 222 1.80 -36.51 21.62
CA LEU A 222 0.46 -36.88 22.06
C LEU A 222 -0.32 -35.60 22.35
N VAL A 223 -1.56 -35.53 21.90
CA VAL A 223 -2.40 -34.32 21.98
C VAL A 223 -3.79 -34.72 22.45
N ARG A 224 -4.35 -33.95 23.39
CA ARG A 224 -5.78 -34.03 23.74
C ARG A 224 -6.46 -32.73 23.30
N LEU A 225 -7.41 -32.83 22.38
CA LEU A 225 -8.22 -31.70 21.95
C LEU A 225 -9.29 -31.44 23.03
N ASP A 226 -9.19 -30.32 23.74
CA ASP A 226 -10.11 -29.97 24.82
C ASP A 226 -11.35 -29.23 24.28
N ALA A 227 -11.17 -28.38 23.28
CA ALA A 227 -12.26 -27.65 22.63
C ALA A 227 -11.96 -27.36 21.15
N LEU A 228 -13.01 -27.44 20.32
CA LEU A 228 -12.98 -27.04 18.92
C LEU A 228 -14.16 -26.11 18.64
N ARG A 229 -13.86 -24.92 18.15
CA ARG A 229 -14.83 -24.03 17.51
C ARG A 229 -14.59 -24.12 16.02
N GLU A 230 -15.55 -24.68 15.30
CA GLU A 230 -15.40 -24.91 13.87
C GLU A 230 -15.16 -23.61 13.10
N ALA A 231 -14.45 -23.73 11.98
CA ALA A 231 -14.32 -22.64 11.04
C ALA A 231 -15.73 -22.27 10.55
N SER A 232 -16.01 -20.97 10.46
CA SER A 232 -17.32 -20.49 10.04
C SER A 232 -17.16 -19.35 9.04
N LEU A 233 -18.05 -19.33 8.06
CA LEU A 233 -18.23 -18.17 7.20
C LEU A 233 -19.41 -17.38 7.76
N PRO A 234 -19.19 -16.17 8.32
CA PRO A 234 -20.29 -15.34 8.79
C PRO A 234 -21.30 -15.05 7.65
N PRO A 235 -22.56 -14.71 7.95
CA PRO A 235 -23.46 -14.19 6.93
C PRO A 235 -22.96 -12.83 6.42
N LEU A 236 -23.28 -12.48 5.16
CA LEU A 236 -22.86 -11.23 4.54
C LEU A 236 -23.25 -10.02 5.40
N GLU A 237 -24.43 -10.04 6.02
CA GLU A 237 -24.94 -8.97 6.88
C GLU A 237 -24.01 -8.65 8.04
N ALA A 238 -23.34 -9.66 8.60
CA ALA A 238 -22.39 -9.48 9.71
C ALA A 238 -21.08 -8.83 9.26
N GLU A 239 -20.70 -8.98 7.98
CA GLU A 239 -19.43 -8.49 7.42
C GLU A 239 -19.64 -7.39 6.35
N ARG A 240 -20.88 -6.92 6.14
CA ARG A 240 -21.29 -6.09 4.99
C ARG A 240 -20.42 -4.85 4.80
N ALA A 241 -20.08 -4.17 5.90
CA ALA A 241 -19.24 -2.97 5.86
C ALA A 241 -17.83 -3.27 5.34
N LYS A 242 -17.23 -4.39 5.79
CA LYS A 242 -15.92 -4.84 5.32
C LYS A 242 -15.98 -5.27 3.86
N VAL A 243 -16.97 -6.08 3.50
CA VAL A 243 -17.16 -6.57 2.12
C VAL A 243 -17.38 -5.41 1.15
N LEU A 244 -18.16 -4.39 1.53
CA LEU A 244 -18.37 -3.19 0.73
C LEU A 244 -17.06 -2.39 0.54
N ALA A 245 -16.26 -2.22 1.59
CA ALA A 245 -14.97 -1.55 1.48
C ALA A 245 -13.99 -2.32 0.56
N ASP A 246 -13.93 -3.64 0.69
CA ASP A 246 -13.10 -4.50 -0.15
C ASP A 246 -13.55 -4.48 -1.62
N TRP A 247 -14.88 -4.48 -1.86
CA TRP A 247 -15.46 -4.36 -3.19
C TRP A 247 -15.11 -3.01 -3.82
N ARG A 248 -15.26 -1.89 -3.09
CA ARG A 248 -14.85 -0.55 -3.57
C ARG A 248 -13.36 -0.50 -3.89
N SER A 249 -12.53 -1.14 -3.07
CA SER A 249 -11.10 -1.25 -3.33
C SER A 249 -10.81 -2.05 -4.61
N ALA A 250 -11.57 -3.12 -4.88
CA ALA A 250 -11.47 -3.88 -6.11
C ALA A 250 -11.89 -3.05 -7.34
N GLU A 251 -12.98 -2.30 -7.25
CA GLU A 251 -13.42 -1.40 -8.32
C GLU A 251 -12.42 -0.27 -8.56
N ALA A 252 -11.83 0.31 -7.50
CA ALA A 252 -10.76 1.29 -7.62
C ALA A 252 -9.57 0.74 -8.44
N ARG A 253 -9.11 -0.49 -8.13
CA ARG A 253 -8.03 -1.13 -8.90
C ARG A 253 -8.40 -1.32 -10.38
N LYS A 254 -9.64 -1.71 -10.68
CA LYS A 254 -10.12 -1.84 -12.06
C LYS A 254 -10.13 -0.49 -12.78
N MET A 255 -10.61 0.56 -12.13
CA MET A 255 -10.62 1.93 -12.67
C MET A 255 -9.22 2.46 -12.94
N ARG A 256 -8.29 2.25 -12.00
CA ARG A 256 -6.88 2.63 -12.18
C ARG A 256 -6.26 1.94 -13.40
N ALA A 257 -6.49 0.64 -13.54
CA ALA A 257 -5.99 -0.13 -14.68
C ALA A 257 -6.54 0.42 -16.00
N ALA A 258 -7.87 0.56 -16.10
CA ALA A 258 -8.53 1.10 -17.29
C ALA A 258 -8.06 2.53 -17.64
N PHE A 259 -7.92 3.39 -16.63
CA PHE A 259 -7.39 4.74 -16.79
C PHE A 259 -5.95 4.72 -17.33
N THR A 260 -5.11 3.83 -16.80
CA THR A 260 -3.72 3.68 -17.24
C THR A 260 -3.64 3.24 -18.69
N ASP A 261 -4.42 2.24 -19.08
CA ASP A 261 -4.48 1.74 -20.45
C ASP A 261 -4.96 2.84 -21.42
N GLN A 262 -6.01 3.56 -21.05
CA GLN A 262 -6.50 4.71 -21.82
C GLN A 262 -5.43 5.80 -21.93
N LEU A 263 -4.71 6.11 -20.85
CA LEU A 263 -3.66 7.11 -20.88
C LEU A 263 -2.53 6.68 -21.81
N LEU A 264 -2.05 5.44 -21.71
CA LEU A 264 -0.97 4.91 -22.54
C LEU A 264 -1.32 4.92 -24.03
N SER A 265 -2.59 4.65 -24.39
CA SER A 265 -3.06 4.71 -25.79
C SER A 265 -2.88 6.08 -26.47
N ARG A 266 -2.68 7.15 -25.67
CA ARG A 266 -2.45 8.51 -26.18
C ARG A 266 -0.99 8.79 -26.53
N TYR A 267 -0.09 7.87 -26.20
CA TYR A 267 1.35 8.03 -26.40
C TYR A 267 1.87 6.94 -27.34
N THR A 268 2.89 7.31 -28.12
CA THR A 268 3.71 6.34 -28.85
C THR A 268 4.97 6.09 -28.04
N LEU A 269 5.25 4.82 -27.74
CA LEU A 269 6.48 4.43 -27.07
C LEU A 269 7.58 4.33 -28.13
N ASP A 270 8.48 5.31 -28.15
CA ASP A 270 9.72 5.22 -28.91
C ASP A 270 10.75 4.47 -28.07
N LEU A 271 11.15 3.28 -28.54
CA LEU A 271 12.13 2.44 -27.87
C LEU A 271 13.51 2.68 -28.49
N PRO A 272 14.58 2.78 -27.69
CA PRO A 272 15.93 2.83 -28.24
C PRO A 272 16.18 1.62 -29.14
N GLN A 273 16.49 1.86 -30.41
CA GLN A 273 16.96 0.80 -31.30
C GLN A 273 18.31 0.32 -30.75
N ASP A 274 18.40 -0.97 -30.41
CA ASP A 274 19.61 -1.71 -29.97
C ASP A 274 19.91 -1.85 -28.47
N GLN A 275 18.92 -1.76 -27.57
CA GLN A 275 19.09 -2.31 -26.21
C GLN A 275 17.98 -3.31 -25.87
N PRO A 276 18.28 -4.63 -25.76
CA PRO A 276 17.30 -5.57 -25.20
C PRO A 276 16.94 -5.10 -23.79
N LEU A 277 15.64 -5.08 -23.48
CA LEU A 277 15.18 -4.87 -22.11
C LEU A 277 15.89 -5.93 -21.24
N PRO A 278 16.55 -5.56 -20.14
CA PRO A 278 17.15 -6.55 -19.26
C PRO A 278 16.07 -7.54 -18.82
N ASP A 279 16.35 -8.83 -19.01
CA ASP A 279 15.42 -9.90 -18.66
C ASP A 279 14.88 -9.66 -17.25
N ALA A 280 13.55 -9.62 -17.14
CA ALA A 280 12.87 -9.54 -15.86
C ALA A 280 13.25 -10.78 -15.04
N GLN A 281 14.24 -10.64 -14.16
CA GLN A 281 14.57 -11.67 -13.20
C GLN A 281 13.36 -11.84 -12.28
N GLN A 282 12.77 -13.04 -12.36
CA GLN A 282 11.67 -13.53 -11.53
C GLN A 282 12.09 -13.64 -10.07
#